data_AF-A0A848L632-F1
#
_entry.id   AF-A0A848L632-F1
#
_cell.length_a   1.000
_cell.length_b   1.000
_cell.length_c   1.000
_cell.angle_alpha   90.00
_cell.angle_beta   90.00
_cell.angle_gamma   90.00
#
_symmetry.space_group_name_H-M   'P 1'
#
loop_
_entity.id
_entity.type
_entity.pdbx_description
1 polymer ?
#
loop_
_entity_poly.entity_id
_entity_poly.type
_entity_poly.pdbx_seq_one_letter_code
_entity_poly.pdbx_strand_id
1 'polypeptide(L)'
;MATTDHRKQSLYFPEDMLEEIQREATRQDRSLSWIVQQAWKVARGDIRKMPSVNDVLSPPPRPAPAPVASSAAPSSSAQPLVAAAAAPSSDEPK
;
A
#
# COMPACT_ATOMS: atom_id res chain seq x y z
N MET A 1 1.71 -22.95 4.76
CA MET A 1 2.63 -22.06 5.51
C MET A 1 2.58 -20.70 4.84
N ALA A 2 2.00 -19.70 5.49
CA ALA A 2 1.89 -18.36 4.91
C ALA A 2 3.29 -17.77 4.81
N THR A 3 3.80 -17.64 3.59
CA THR A 3 5.05 -16.93 3.30
C THR A 3 4.89 -15.50 3.76
N THR A 4 5.51 -15.14 4.88
CA THR A 4 5.59 -13.74 5.31
C THR A 4 6.43 -13.00 4.28
N ASP A 5 5.75 -12.32 3.36
CA ASP A 5 6.34 -11.51 2.30
C ASP A 5 7.08 -10.31 2.92
N HIS A 6 8.40 -10.26 2.72
CA HIS A 6 9.24 -9.17 3.19
C HIS A 6 9.19 -8.02 2.18
N ARG A 7 8.48 -6.94 2.53
CA ARG A 7 8.38 -5.74 1.68
C ARG A 7 9.31 -4.64 2.16
N LYS A 8 10.16 -4.14 1.26
CA LYS A 8 11.01 -2.97 1.52
C LYS A 8 10.16 -1.71 1.36
N GLN A 9 10.12 -0.89 2.41
CA GLN A 9 9.41 0.39 2.42
C GLN A 9 10.38 1.47 2.90
N SER A 10 10.52 2.53 2.11
CA SER A 10 11.23 3.75 2.54
C SER A 10 10.28 4.60 3.39
N LEU A 11 10.74 4.99 4.58
CA LEU A 11 10.02 5.85 5.52
C LEU A 11 10.96 6.98 5.95
N TYR A 12 10.40 8.15 6.25
CA TYR A 12 11.16 9.29 6.75
C TYR A 12 11.09 9.33 8.27
N PHE A 13 12.26 9.40 8.90
CA PHE A 13 12.41 9.55 10.35
C PHE A 13 13.18 10.84 10.65
N PRO A 14 12.84 11.56 11.72
CA PRO A 14 13.72 12.58 12.28
C PRO A 14 15.08 11.99 12.66
N GLU A 15 16.14 12.80 12.60
CA GLU A 15 17.51 12.39 12.89
C GLU A 15 17.63 11.79 14.29
N ASP A 16 17.13 12.50 15.32
CA ASP A 16 17.18 12.06 16.72
C ASP A 16 16.54 10.67 16.92
N MET A 17 15.38 10.45 16.28
CA MET A 17 14.65 9.19 16.37
C MET A 17 15.38 8.07 15.64
N LEU A 18 15.97 8.36 14.48
CA LEU A 18 16.72 7.38 13.72
C LEU A 18 17.95 6.90 14.51
N GLU A 19 18.67 7.82 15.15
CA GLU A 19 19.80 7.46 16.00
C GLU A 19 19.39 6.63 17.21
N GLU A 20 18.24 6.93 17.83
CA GLU A 20 17.72 6.16 18.95
C GLU A 20 17.38 4.72 18.53
N ILE A 21 16.69 4.54 17.40
CA ILE A 21 16.39 3.21 16.84
C ILE A 21 17.68 2.47 16.50
N GLN A 22 18.70 3.16 15.96
CA GLN A 22 19.99 2.56 15.63
C GLN A 22 20.76 2.11 16.89
N ARG A 23 20.76 2.92 17.96
CA ARG A 23 21.33 2.56 19.25
C ARG A 23 20.65 1.33 19.84
N GLU A 24 19.32 1.26 19.81
CA GLU A 24 18.56 0.10 20.28
C GLU A 24 18.78 -1.16 19.43
N ALA A 25 18.89 -1.01 18.12
CA ALA A 25 19.22 -2.10 17.20
C ALA A 25 20.58 -2.72 17.54
N THR A 26 21.60 -1.88 17.74
CA THR A 26 22.95 -2.32 18.15
C THR A 26 22.95 -2.93 19.54
N ARG A 27 22.20 -2.37 20.50
CA ARG A 27 22.11 -2.91 21.87
C ARG A 27 21.51 -4.31 21.94
N GLN A 28 20.57 -4.61 21.05
CA GLN A 28 19.83 -5.88 21.04
C GLN A 28 20.35 -6.90 20.00
N ASP A 29 21.37 -6.53 19.20
CA ASP A 29 21.86 -7.29 18.05
C ASP A 29 20.74 -7.66 17.05
N ARG A 30 19.85 -6.70 16.78
CA ARG A 30 18.71 -6.86 15.87
C ARG A 30 18.74 -5.83 14.74
N SER A 31 18.02 -6.12 13.65
CA SER A 31 17.89 -5.18 12.54
C SER A 31 16.95 -4.03 12.88
N LEU A 32 17.18 -2.87 12.26
CA LEU A 32 16.31 -1.68 12.37
C LEU A 32 14.84 -2.02 12.09
N SER A 33 14.59 -2.80 11.04
CA SER A 33 13.24 -3.25 10.69
C SER A 33 12.59 -4.06 11.81
N TRP A 34 13.35 -4.87 12.55
CA TRP A 34 12.83 -5.64 13.68
C TRP A 34 12.43 -4.71 14.85
N ILE A 35 13.26 -3.73 15.18
CA ILE A 35 12.96 -2.75 16.24
C ILE A 35 11.68 -1.97 15.90
N VAL A 36 11.55 -1.49 14.67
CA VAL A 36 10.34 -0.77 14.22
C VAL A 36 9.09 -1.67 14.24
N GLN A 37 9.21 -2.93 13.81
CA GLN A 37 8.11 -3.90 13.90
C GLN A 37 7.70 -4.19 15.35
N GLN A 38 8.67 -4.27 16.26
CA GLN A 38 8.41 -4.50 17.68
C GLN A 38 7.73 -3.28 18.32
N ALA A 39 8.21 -2.07 18.03
CA ALA A 39 7.59 -0.83 18.46
C ALA A 39 6.13 -0.74 17.99
N TRP A 40 5.85 -1.11 16.73
CA TRP A 40 4.48 -1.17 16.21
C TRP A 40 3.61 -2.16 16.97
N LYS A 41 4.10 -3.36 17.29
CA LYS A 41 3.32 -4.37 18.04
C LYS A 41 2.91 -3.88 19.42
N VAL A 42 3.81 -3.16 20.10
CA VAL A 42 3.54 -2.57 21.41
C VAL A 42 2.55 -1.40 21.28
N ALA A 43 2.79 -0.48 20.35
CA ALA A 43 1.97 0.73 20.18
C ALA A 43 0.59 0.46 19.54
N ARG A 44 0.40 -0.65 18.83
CA ARG A 44 -0.86 -0.97 18.13
C ARG A 44 -2.09 -0.89 19.03
N GLY A 45 -1.96 -1.29 20.29
CA GLY A 45 -3.05 -1.24 21.27
C GLY A 45 -3.54 0.18 21.54
N ASP A 46 -2.61 1.15 21.60
CA ASP A 46 -2.92 2.53 21.95
C ASP A 46 -3.26 3.36 20.70
N ILE A 47 -2.58 3.12 19.58
CA ILE A 47 -2.90 3.74 18.28
C ILE A 47 -4.35 3.43 17.88
N ARG A 48 -4.85 2.23 18.16
CA ARG A 48 -6.24 1.84 17.87
C ARG A 48 -7.29 2.54 18.73
N LYS A 49 -6.92 3.02 19.92
CA LYS A 49 -7.82 3.75 20.82
C LYS A 49 -7.91 5.22 20.46
N MET A 50 -6.92 5.75 19.73
CA MET A 50 -6.96 7.13 19.26
C MET A 50 -8.09 7.27 18.23
N PRO A 51 -9.01 8.24 18.41
CA PRO A 51 -10.08 8.48 17.44
C PRO A 51 -9.46 8.84 16.09
N SER A 52 -10.08 8.37 15.01
CA SER A 52 -9.65 8.69 13.65
C SER A 52 -9.71 10.21 13.47
N VAL A 53 -8.59 10.81 13.06
CA VAL A 53 -8.49 12.26 12.79
C VAL A 53 -9.52 12.76 11.77
N ASN A 54 -10.12 11.85 10.99
CA ASN A 54 -11.13 12.16 9.99
C ASN A 54 -12.57 12.27 10.55
N ASP A 55 -12.86 11.71 11.74
CA ASP A 55 -14.22 11.75 12.29
C ASP A 55 -14.60 13.13 12.85
N VAL A 56 -13.61 14.00 13.10
CA VAL A 56 -13.83 15.38 13.57
C VAL A 56 -14.07 16.36 12.42
N LEU A 57 -13.75 15.99 11.18
CA LEU A 57 -13.78 16.87 10.00
C LEU A 57 -14.71 16.41 8.88
N SER A 58 -15.49 15.34 9.05
CA SER A 58 -16.51 15.00 8.05
C SER A 58 -17.70 15.95 8.20
N PRO A 59 -17.96 16.90 7.28
CA PRO A 59 -19.31 17.40 7.14
C PRO A 59 -20.24 16.21 6.86
N PRO A 60 -21.51 16.25 7.31
CA PRO A 60 -22.46 15.18 7.05
C PRO A 60 -22.50 14.90 5.54
N PRO A 61 -22.62 13.62 5.13
CA PRO A 61 -22.79 13.30 3.72
C PRO A 61 -23.99 14.08 3.22
N ARG A 62 -23.75 15.05 2.32
CA ARG A 62 -24.84 15.71 1.62
C ARG A 62 -25.63 14.60 0.93
N PRO A 63 -26.97 14.56 1.08
CA PRO A 63 -27.78 13.57 0.37
C PRO A 63 -27.44 13.70 -1.12
N ALA A 64 -27.06 12.58 -1.72
CA ALA A 64 -26.72 12.52 -3.14
C ALA A 64 -27.87 13.12 -3.96
N PRO A 65 -27.61 13.95 -4.99
CA PRO A 65 -28.65 14.32 -5.92
C PRO A 65 -29.19 13.03 -6.56
N ALA A 66 -30.51 12.88 -6.52
CA ALA A 66 -31.26 11.75 -7.06
C ALA A 66 -30.80 11.37 -8.47
N PRO A 67 -30.86 10.08 -8.84
CA PRO A 67 -30.50 9.65 -10.19
C PRO A 67 -31.49 10.27 -11.18
N VAL A 68 -31.08 11.33 -11.88
CA VAL A 68 -31.78 11.75 -13.10
C VAL A 68 -31.57 10.65 -14.12
N ALA A 69 -32.66 9.94 -14.40
CA ALA A 69 -32.73 8.80 -15.30
C ALA A 69 -32.18 9.17 -16.69
N SER A 70 -30.98 8.68 -17.01
CA SER A 70 -30.49 8.67 -18.39
C SER A 70 -31.02 7.40 -19.06
N SER A 71 -32.27 7.45 -19.49
CA SER A 71 -32.87 6.46 -20.38
C SER A 71 -32.29 6.64 -21.78
N ALA A 72 -31.35 5.78 -22.17
CA ALA A 72 -31.11 5.39 -23.56
C ALA A 72 -30.20 4.15 -23.63
N ALA A 73 -30.82 2.98 -23.70
CA ALA A 73 -30.22 1.75 -24.26
C ALA A 73 -30.76 1.58 -25.71
N PRO A 74 -30.38 0.56 -26.49
CA PRO A 74 -29.12 -0.21 -26.58
C PRO A 74 -28.58 -0.26 -28.02
N SER A 75 -27.36 -0.77 -28.26
CA SER A 75 -27.08 -1.83 -29.27
C SER A 75 -25.60 -1.98 -29.62
N SER A 76 -25.28 -3.23 -29.94
CA SER A 76 -24.21 -3.70 -30.82
C SER A 76 -22.86 -4.07 -30.20
N SER A 77 -22.86 -5.28 -29.67
CA SER A 77 -21.98 -6.40 -30.05
C SER A 77 -20.73 -6.14 -30.91
N ALA A 78 -19.66 -6.82 -30.47
CA ALA A 78 -18.51 -7.34 -31.21
C ALA A 78 -17.30 -6.41 -31.40
N GLN A 79 -16.23 -6.71 -30.66
CA GLN A 79 -14.86 -6.55 -31.19
C GLN A 79 -13.96 -7.74 -30.82
N PRO A 80 -12.98 -8.09 -31.68
CA PRO A 80 -12.39 -9.42 -31.79
C PRO A 80 -10.96 -9.53 -31.24
N LEU A 81 -10.52 -10.78 -31.08
CA LEU A 81 -9.12 -11.21 -30.96
C LEU A 81 -8.24 -10.65 -32.10
N VAL A 82 -7.05 -10.13 -31.76
CA VAL A 82 -5.75 -10.37 -32.44
C VAL A 82 -4.63 -9.88 -31.51
N ALA A 83 -3.84 -10.78 -30.94
CA ALA A 83 -2.61 -11.36 -31.49
C ALA A 83 -1.39 -10.44 -31.30
N ALA A 84 -0.55 -10.87 -30.37
CA ALA A 84 0.79 -10.36 -30.12
C ALA A 84 1.66 -10.45 -31.38
N ALA A 85 2.39 -9.37 -31.67
CA ALA A 85 3.43 -9.33 -32.68
C ALA A 85 4.61 -8.52 -32.16
N ALA A 86 5.73 -9.22 -31.91
CA ALA A 86 7.09 -8.75 -32.18
C ALA A 86 8.06 -9.93 -31.93
N ALA A 87 8.32 -10.68 -33.00
CA ALA A 87 9.43 -11.64 -33.13
C ALA A 87 10.65 -10.90 -33.79
N PRO A 88 11.66 -11.59 -34.37
CA PRO A 88 12.83 -12.20 -33.73
C PRO A 88 14.19 -11.79 -34.39
N SER A 89 15.32 -12.08 -33.76
CA SER A 89 16.64 -12.32 -34.42
C SER A 89 17.62 -12.82 -33.36
N SER A 90 18.04 -14.08 -33.41
CA SER A 90 19.18 -14.63 -34.19
C SER A 90 20.53 -14.33 -33.53
N ASP A 91 21.22 -15.38 -33.08
CA ASP A 91 22.47 -15.89 -33.69
C ASP A 91 23.36 -16.57 -32.63
N GLU A 92 23.38 -17.91 -32.68
CA GLU A 92 24.49 -18.80 -32.25
C GLU A 92 25.57 -18.74 -33.36
N PRO A 93 26.91 -18.91 -33.18
CA PRO A 93 27.59 -20.08 -32.56
C PRO A 93 28.87 -19.71 -31.76
N LYS A 94 29.57 -20.59 -31.02
CA LYS A 94 30.08 -21.95 -31.28
C LYS A 94 30.54 -22.57 -29.95
#